data_AF-A0AAU1TXF0-F1
#
_entry.id   AF-A0AAU1TXF0-F1
#
_cell.length_a   1.000
_cell.length_b   1.000
_cell.length_c   1.000
_cell.angle_alpha   90.00
_cell.angle_beta   90.00
_cell.angle_gamma   90.00
#
_symmetry.space_group_name_H-M   'P 1'
#
loop_
_entity.id
_entity.type
_entity.pdbx_description
1 polymer ?
#
loop_
_entity_poly.entity_id
_entity_poly.type
_entity_poly.pdbx_seq_one_letter_code
_entity_poly.pdbx_strand_id
1 'polypeptide(L)'
;MSLTKAGVPYAALWSEDFTDEWARDGLWTWLETGTLTHDTTHVRDLSALPADAETELGVALARQLRSEKAVIGVFDEGCMGMYYAIIDDELLNALGISKERLSQSALVVEMDKVTDGEVQAVRDWLDAVGMTFHTGTDEATELTDAQLLSPFRMYVAALRIADDFGRSCRA
;
A
#
# COMPACT_ATOMS: atom_id res chain seq x y z
N MET A 1 6.11 6.50 15.92
CA MET A 1 4.90 7.29 16.26
C MET A 1 5.15 8.71 15.81
N SER A 2 4.38 9.25 14.88
CA SER A 2 4.59 10.62 14.37
C SER A 2 4.02 11.66 15.35
N LEU A 3 4.59 12.88 15.35
CA LEU A 3 4.08 13.99 16.15
C LEU A 3 2.64 14.36 15.74
N THR A 4 2.33 14.23 14.45
CA THR A 4 0.98 14.37 13.89
C THR A 4 -0.03 13.44 14.59
N LYS A 5 0.31 12.15 14.71
CA LYS A 5 -0.56 11.15 15.37
C LYS A 5 -0.74 11.44 16.85
N ALA A 6 0.29 11.94 17.51
CA ALA A 6 0.23 12.28 18.93
C ALA A 6 -0.53 13.59 19.22
N GLY A 7 -1.03 14.29 18.18
CA GLY A 7 -1.64 15.61 18.32
C GLY A 7 -0.66 16.65 18.86
N VAL A 8 0.64 16.42 18.74
CA VAL A 8 1.69 17.31 19.25
C VAL A 8 2.00 18.33 18.16
N PRO A 9 1.85 19.64 18.42
CA PRO A 9 2.25 20.67 17.46
C PRO A 9 3.73 20.53 17.08
N TYR A 10 4.03 20.61 15.80
CA TYR A 10 5.39 20.55 15.27
C TYR A 10 5.55 21.44 14.04
N ALA A 11 6.78 21.78 13.71
CA ALA A 11 7.19 22.41 12.45
C ALA A 11 8.03 21.41 11.65
N ALA A 12 7.89 21.41 10.32
CA ALA A 12 8.71 20.58 9.45
C ALA A 12 9.44 21.47 8.45
N LEU A 13 10.75 21.27 8.30
CA LEU A 13 11.56 21.98 7.34
C LEU A 13 12.48 20.95 6.69
N TRP A 14 12.57 20.96 5.36
CA TRP A 14 13.43 20.06 4.62
C TRP A 14 14.31 20.87 3.67
N SER A 15 15.57 20.49 3.63
CA SER A 15 16.59 21.01 2.74
C SER A 15 17.60 19.90 2.51
N GLU A 16 18.14 19.80 1.30
CA GLU A 16 19.17 18.80 0.99
C GLU A 16 20.51 19.18 1.63
N ASP A 17 20.90 20.45 1.55
CA ASP A 17 22.21 20.94 1.99
C ASP A 17 22.19 22.28 2.78
N PHE A 18 21.00 22.80 3.12
CA PHE A 18 20.79 24.08 3.82
C PHE A 18 21.28 25.32 3.06
N THR A 19 21.41 25.23 1.74
CA THR A 19 21.75 26.39 0.90
C THR A 19 20.52 27.14 0.39
N ASP A 20 19.35 26.51 0.34
CA ASP A 20 18.09 27.13 -0.08
C ASP A 20 17.64 28.26 0.88
N GLU A 21 17.36 29.44 0.30
CA GLU A 21 16.94 30.64 1.03
C GLU A 21 15.68 30.38 1.86
N TRP A 22 14.70 29.68 1.30
CA TRP A 22 13.46 29.33 2.01
C TRP A 22 13.72 28.54 3.30
N ALA A 23 14.63 27.56 3.26
CA ALA A 23 14.94 26.74 4.42
C ALA A 23 15.68 27.55 5.50
N ARG A 24 16.60 28.43 5.09
CA ARG A 24 17.35 29.31 5.99
C ARG A 24 16.44 30.33 6.68
N ASP A 25 15.56 30.97 5.92
CA ASP A 25 14.61 31.96 6.45
C ASP A 25 13.54 31.30 7.33
N GLY A 26 13.07 30.11 6.92
CA GLY A 26 12.17 29.29 7.73
C GLY A 26 12.81 28.87 9.06
N LEU A 27 14.09 28.48 9.05
CA LEU A 27 14.83 28.14 10.26
C LEU A 27 14.97 29.35 11.20
N TRP A 28 15.29 30.54 10.68
CA TRP A 28 15.36 31.75 11.50
C TRP A 28 14.01 32.09 12.13
N THR A 29 12.94 32.05 11.34
CA THR A 29 11.58 32.29 11.83
C THR A 29 11.20 31.31 12.94
N TRP A 30 11.55 30.04 12.78
CA TRP A 30 11.28 29.03 13.78
C TRP A 30 12.09 29.23 15.07
N LEU A 31 13.37 29.63 14.97
CA LEU A 31 14.20 29.93 16.15
C LEU A 31 13.65 31.10 16.97
N GLU A 32 13.05 32.10 16.33
CA GLU A 32 12.49 33.28 17.00
C GLU A 32 11.09 33.03 17.58
N THR A 33 10.24 32.29 16.86
CA THR A 33 8.80 32.18 17.18
C THR A 33 8.39 30.81 17.70
N GLY A 34 9.21 29.78 17.49
CA GLY A 34 8.87 28.38 17.73
C GLY A 34 7.88 27.79 16.71
N THR A 35 7.52 28.54 15.66
CA THR A 35 6.48 28.15 14.69
C THR A 35 6.96 28.34 13.24
N LEU A 36 6.42 27.53 12.34
CA LEU A 36 6.64 27.67 10.90
C LEU A 36 5.30 27.50 10.19
N THR A 37 4.94 28.44 9.33
CA THR A 37 3.69 28.39 8.55
C THR A 37 4.01 27.96 7.12
N HIS A 38 3.36 26.89 6.66
CA HIS A 38 3.48 26.41 5.28
C HIS A 38 2.39 27.00 4.40
N ASP A 39 2.75 27.32 3.16
CA ASP A 39 1.78 27.72 2.15
C ASP A 39 0.89 26.51 1.78
N THR A 40 -0.38 26.59 2.19
CA THR A 40 -1.41 25.58 1.92
C THR A 40 -2.40 26.03 0.86
N THR A 41 -2.12 27.11 0.11
CA THR A 41 -3.02 27.64 -0.94
C THR A 41 -3.29 26.65 -2.08
N HIS A 42 -2.42 25.66 -2.27
CA HIS A 42 -2.62 24.55 -3.20
C HIS A 42 -3.65 23.53 -2.72
N VAL A 43 -3.95 23.51 -1.42
CA VAL A 43 -5.00 22.68 -0.82
C VAL A 43 -6.31 23.45 -0.90
N ARG A 44 -7.32 22.83 -1.51
CA ARG A 44 -8.65 23.41 -1.66
C ARG A 44 -9.70 22.40 -1.26
N ASP A 45 -10.77 22.89 -0.66
CA ASP A 45 -11.93 22.06 -0.36
C ASP A 45 -12.50 21.45 -1.64
N LEU A 46 -13.04 20.24 -1.50
CA LEU A 46 -13.76 19.59 -2.58
C LEU A 46 -15.00 20.42 -2.92
N SER A 47 -15.07 20.93 -4.15
CA SER A 47 -16.26 21.62 -4.65
C SER A 47 -17.46 20.68 -4.73
N ALA A 48 -18.67 21.23 -4.76
CA ALA A 48 -19.89 20.45 -5.00
C ALA A 48 -19.73 19.58 -6.26
N LEU A 49 -19.94 18.29 -6.09
CA LEU A 49 -19.90 17.32 -7.19
C LEU A 49 -21.22 17.40 -7.98
N PRO A 50 -21.19 17.15 -9.30
CA PRO A 50 -22.39 17.07 -10.11
C PRO A 50 -23.32 15.93 -9.63
N ALA A 51 -24.62 16.09 -9.79
CA ALA A 51 -25.60 15.03 -9.51
C ALA A 51 -25.70 14.07 -10.70
N ASP A 52 -24.63 13.33 -10.97
CA ASP A 52 -24.53 12.34 -12.04
C ASP A 52 -24.35 10.91 -11.50
N ALA A 53 -24.45 9.94 -12.40
CA ALA A 53 -24.38 8.51 -12.05
C ALA A 53 -23.04 8.13 -11.39
N GLU A 54 -21.94 8.76 -11.78
CA GLU A 54 -20.61 8.51 -11.20
C GLU A 54 -20.55 9.00 -9.74
N THR A 55 -21.10 10.18 -9.46
CA THR A 55 -21.17 10.71 -8.10
C THR A 55 -22.10 9.87 -7.22
N GLU A 56 -23.25 9.45 -7.75
CA GLU A 56 -24.16 8.54 -7.05
C GLU A 56 -23.50 7.20 -6.73
N LEU A 57 -22.80 6.60 -7.69
CA LEU A 57 -22.04 5.37 -7.52
C LEU A 57 -20.94 5.52 -6.48
N GLY A 58 -20.13 6.57 -6.57
CA GLY A 58 -19.04 6.84 -5.62
C GLY A 58 -19.55 6.97 -4.18
N VAL A 59 -20.65 7.70 -3.98
CA VAL A 59 -21.31 7.83 -2.67
C VAL A 59 -21.88 6.50 -2.18
N ALA A 60 -22.48 5.71 -3.07
CA ALA A 60 -22.99 4.38 -2.72
C ALA A 60 -21.86 3.44 -2.28
N LEU A 61 -20.75 3.39 -3.04
CA LEU A 61 -19.56 2.61 -2.71
C LEU A 61 -18.92 3.06 -1.39
N ALA A 62 -18.81 4.37 -1.15
CA ALA A 62 -18.27 4.89 0.11
C ALA A 62 -19.13 4.50 1.32
N ARG A 63 -20.47 4.49 1.16
CA ARG A 63 -21.38 4.01 2.21
C ARG A 63 -21.25 2.51 2.42
N GLN A 64 -21.20 1.72 1.35
CA GLN A 64 -21.03 0.28 1.40
C GLN A 64 -19.72 -0.08 2.10
N LEU A 65 -18.61 0.56 1.72
CA LEU A 65 -17.30 0.33 2.33
C LEU A 65 -17.31 0.60 3.83
N ARG A 66 -18.02 1.63 4.29
CA ARG A 66 -18.15 1.93 5.73
C ARG A 66 -19.00 0.91 6.49
N SER A 67 -19.99 0.29 5.85
CA SER A 67 -20.86 -0.69 6.50
C SER A 67 -20.31 -2.11 6.45
N GLU A 68 -19.85 -2.55 5.27
CA GLU A 68 -19.37 -3.91 5.03
C GLU A 68 -17.91 -4.09 5.46
N LYS A 69 -17.17 -2.97 5.49
CA LYS A 69 -15.74 -2.89 5.77
C LYS A 69 -14.89 -3.66 4.76
N ALA A 70 -13.70 -3.14 4.48
CA ALA A 70 -12.68 -3.86 3.73
C ALA A 70 -11.53 -4.23 4.65
N VAL A 71 -10.95 -5.40 4.44
CA VAL A 71 -9.72 -5.82 5.10
C VAL A 71 -8.58 -5.76 4.10
N ILE A 72 -7.51 -5.06 4.49
CA ILE A 72 -6.26 -5.03 3.74
C ILE A 72 -5.23 -5.83 4.52
N GLY A 73 -4.77 -6.95 3.95
CA GLY A 73 -3.66 -7.72 4.47
C GLY A 73 -2.33 -7.12 4.01
N VAL A 74 -1.45 -6.78 4.95
CA VAL A 74 -0.11 -6.24 4.67
C VAL A 74 0.94 -7.21 5.19
N PHE A 75 1.74 -7.76 4.27
CA PHE A 75 2.92 -8.55 4.61
C PHE A 75 4.10 -7.61 4.82
N ASP A 76 4.48 -7.39 6.08
CA ASP A 76 5.59 -6.51 6.51
C ASP A 76 5.42 -5.03 6.13
N GLU A 77 4.89 -4.23 7.06
CA GLU A 77 4.74 -2.79 6.86
C GLU A 77 6.05 -2.03 7.13
N GLY A 78 6.30 -0.96 6.37
CA GLY A 78 7.49 -0.13 6.59
C GLY A 78 8.81 -0.79 6.21
N CYS A 79 8.79 -1.68 5.20
CA CYS A 79 9.98 -2.32 4.64
C CYS A 79 11.11 -1.28 4.46
N MET A 80 12.31 -1.61 4.99
CA MET A 80 13.49 -0.75 4.98
C MET A 80 13.32 0.64 5.62
N GLY A 81 12.35 0.82 6.52
CA GLY A 81 12.11 2.10 7.20
C GLY A 81 11.38 3.13 6.34
N MET A 82 10.77 2.72 5.22
CA MET A 82 10.01 3.59 4.33
C MET A 82 8.73 4.07 5.02
N TYR A 83 8.79 5.25 5.63
CA TYR A 83 7.66 5.83 6.37
C TYR A 83 6.39 5.99 5.52
N TYR A 84 6.53 6.29 4.22
CA TYR A 84 5.40 6.41 3.29
C TYR A 84 4.65 5.09 3.05
N ALA A 85 5.25 3.94 3.38
CA ALA A 85 4.57 2.64 3.31
C ALA A 85 3.72 2.34 4.55
N ILE A 86 3.76 3.21 5.57
CA ILE A 86 3.00 3.07 6.81
C ILE A 86 1.79 4.00 6.74
N ILE A 87 0.62 3.42 6.50
CA ILE A 87 -0.67 4.14 6.54
C ILE A 87 -1.27 3.98 7.93
N ASP A 88 -1.74 5.08 8.52
CA ASP A 88 -2.33 5.07 9.87
C ASP A 88 -3.71 4.39 9.87
N ASP A 89 -3.87 3.43 10.79
CA ASP A 89 -5.09 2.68 11.01
C ASP A 89 -6.25 3.63 11.37
N GLU A 90 -6.00 4.76 12.05
CA GLU A 90 -7.04 5.74 12.41
C GLU A 90 -7.67 6.40 11.17
N LEU A 91 -6.86 6.68 10.15
CA LEU A 91 -7.33 7.24 8.88
C LEU A 91 -8.12 6.20 8.08
N LEU A 92 -7.65 4.95 8.06
CA LEU A 92 -8.29 3.86 7.32
C LEU A 92 -9.60 3.41 7.96
N ASN A 93 -9.64 3.29 9.29
CA ASN A 93 -10.81 2.80 10.02
C ASN A 93 -12.03 3.71 9.81
N ALA A 94 -11.83 5.03 9.74
CA ALA A 94 -12.91 5.98 9.46
C ALA A 94 -13.54 5.78 8.06
N LEU A 95 -12.75 5.27 7.11
CA LEU A 95 -13.17 4.95 5.75
C LEU A 95 -13.78 3.54 5.63
N GLY A 96 -13.85 2.78 6.73
CA GLY A 96 -14.30 1.39 6.72
C GLY A 96 -13.21 0.39 6.32
N ILE A 97 -11.94 0.79 6.34
CA ILE A 97 -10.82 -0.08 5.97
C ILE A 97 -10.07 -0.51 7.23
N SER A 98 -10.01 -1.80 7.49
CA SER A 98 -9.19 -2.37 8.56
C SER A 98 -7.93 -2.99 7.97
N LYS A 99 -6.79 -2.76 8.62
CA LYS A 99 -5.49 -3.25 8.16
C LYS A 99 -5.03 -4.41 9.04
N GLU A 100 -4.81 -5.56 8.43
CA GLU A 100 -4.28 -6.75 9.10
C GLU A 100 -2.82 -6.95 8.75
N ARG A 101 -1.99 -7.12 9.79
CA ARG A 101 -0.55 -7.37 9.61
C ARG A 101 -0.34 -8.86 9.49
N LEU A 102 0.03 -9.30 8.30
CA LEU A 102 0.22 -10.72 7.99
C LEU A 102 1.68 -11.10 8.11
N SER A 103 1.94 -12.31 8.62
CA SER A 103 3.30 -12.82 8.75
C SER A 103 3.84 -13.26 7.38
N GLN A 104 5.03 -12.78 7.01
CA GLN A 104 5.75 -13.29 5.85
C GLN A 104 6.10 -14.78 5.99
N SER A 105 6.32 -15.28 7.22
CA SER A 105 6.55 -16.72 7.42
C SER A 105 5.30 -17.55 7.15
N ALA A 106 4.11 -17.00 7.43
CA ALA A 106 2.86 -17.68 7.10
C ALA A 106 2.67 -17.78 5.58
N LEU A 107 3.07 -16.75 4.83
CA LEU A 107 3.08 -16.80 3.37
C LEU A 107 3.99 -17.91 2.84
N VAL A 108 5.21 -18.03 3.38
CA VAL A 108 6.15 -19.10 3.00
C VAL A 108 5.55 -20.50 3.26
N VAL A 109 4.94 -20.70 4.43
CA VAL A 109 4.27 -21.98 4.75
C VAL A 109 3.08 -22.26 3.82
N GLU A 110 2.35 -21.23 3.41
CA GLU A 110 1.24 -21.39 2.47
C GLU A 110 1.72 -21.68 1.06
N MET A 111 2.88 -21.14 0.64
CA MET A 111 3.51 -21.47 -0.63
C MET A 111 3.86 -22.97 -0.74
N ASP A 112 4.29 -23.60 0.35
CA ASP A 112 4.59 -25.04 0.39
C ASP A 112 3.37 -25.92 0.12
N LYS A 113 2.15 -25.38 0.28
CA LYS A 113 0.88 -26.08 -0.01
C LYS A 113 0.40 -25.89 -1.44
N VAL A 114 1.07 -25.06 -2.25
CA VAL A 114 0.72 -24.86 -3.66
C VAL A 114 1.39 -25.95 -4.48
N THR A 115 0.59 -26.70 -5.24
CA THR A 115 1.09 -27.82 -6.02
C THR A 115 1.75 -27.37 -7.32
N ASP A 116 2.65 -28.18 -7.87
CA ASP A 116 3.32 -27.88 -9.14
C ASP A 116 2.33 -27.75 -10.31
N GLY A 117 1.23 -28.50 -10.26
CA GLY A 117 0.16 -28.40 -11.25
C GLY A 117 -0.55 -27.04 -11.22
N GLU A 118 -0.75 -26.46 -10.04
CA GLU A 118 -1.32 -25.11 -9.91
C GLU A 118 -0.36 -24.03 -10.40
N VAL A 119 0.94 -24.20 -10.11
CA VAL A 119 1.98 -23.31 -10.62
C VAL A 119 2.01 -23.33 -12.15
N GLN A 120 1.97 -24.52 -12.74
CA GLN A 120 1.96 -24.66 -14.19
C GLN A 120 0.70 -24.07 -14.81
N ALA A 121 -0.47 -24.24 -14.17
CA ALA A 121 -1.71 -23.64 -14.64
C ALA A 121 -1.65 -22.10 -14.68
N VAL A 122 -0.97 -21.47 -13.72
CA VAL A 122 -0.71 -20.01 -13.75
C VAL A 122 0.15 -19.65 -14.96
N ARG A 123 1.22 -20.40 -15.22
CA ARG A 123 2.09 -20.16 -16.38
C ARG A 123 1.32 -20.31 -17.70
N ASP A 124 0.59 -21.42 -17.87
CA ASP A 124 -0.18 -21.70 -19.07
C ASP A 124 -1.25 -20.62 -19.31
N TRP A 125 -1.88 -20.12 -18.25
CA TRP A 125 -2.83 -19.02 -18.33
C TRP A 125 -2.16 -17.72 -18.78
N LEU A 126 -1.00 -17.37 -18.22
CA LEU A 126 -0.23 -16.17 -18.60
C LEU A 126 0.20 -16.23 -20.08
N ASP A 127 0.66 -17.38 -20.54
CA ASP A 127 1.02 -17.60 -21.94
C ASP A 127 -0.23 -17.47 -22.84
N ALA A 128 -1.38 -18.01 -22.42
CA ALA A 128 -2.63 -17.94 -23.19
C ALA A 128 -3.21 -16.53 -23.32
N VAL A 129 -3.02 -15.66 -22.31
CA VAL A 129 -3.43 -14.24 -22.39
C VAL A 129 -2.39 -13.36 -23.11
N GLY A 130 -1.31 -13.96 -23.62
CA GLY A 130 -0.32 -13.30 -24.46
C GLY A 130 0.87 -12.70 -23.71
N MET A 131 1.09 -13.07 -22.44
CA MET A 131 2.32 -12.69 -21.74
C MET A 131 3.51 -13.43 -22.34
N THR A 132 4.62 -12.72 -22.57
CA THR A 132 5.85 -13.32 -23.10
C THR A 132 6.93 -13.28 -22.02
N PHE A 133 7.48 -14.44 -21.67
CA PHE A 133 8.60 -14.56 -20.77
C PHE A 133 9.91 -14.70 -21.57
N HIS A 134 10.87 -13.82 -21.31
CA HIS A 134 12.22 -13.94 -21.85
C HIS A 134 13.07 -14.71 -20.86
N THR A 135 13.09 -16.04 -21.01
CA THR A 135 13.87 -16.93 -20.14
C THR A 135 15.13 -17.44 -20.82
N GLY A 136 16.14 -17.69 -19.99
CA GLY A 136 17.44 -18.25 -20.37
C GLY A 136 17.79 -19.49 -19.57
N THR A 137 19.08 -19.83 -19.55
CA THR A 137 19.62 -21.03 -18.86
C THR A 137 20.60 -20.71 -17.75
N ASP A 138 21.17 -19.49 -17.73
CA ASP A 138 22.12 -19.07 -16.70
C ASP A 138 21.41 -18.28 -15.60
N GLU A 139 21.16 -18.91 -14.45
CA GLU A 139 20.49 -18.26 -13.30
C GLU A 139 21.27 -17.05 -12.72
N ALA A 140 22.57 -16.91 -13.02
CA ALA A 140 23.36 -15.78 -12.53
C ALA A 140 23.15 -14.50 -13.34
N THR A 141 22.77 -14.62 -14.63
CA THR A 141 22.70 -13.48 -15.55
C THR A 141 21.35 -13.36 -16.26
N GLU A 142 20.54 -14.42 -16.25
CA GLU A 142 19.27 -14.54 -16.96
C GLU A 142 18.17 -14.97 -15.98
N LEU A 143 16.93 -14.54 -16.28
CA LEU A 143 15.75 -15.10 -15.65
C LEU A 143 15.52 -16.52 -16.18
N THR A 144 15.34 -17.51 -15.32
CA THR A 144 15.03 -18.88 -15.76
C THR A 144 13.59 -19.28 -15.44
N ASP A 145 13.08 -20.30 -16.13
CA ASP A 145 11.75 -20.85 -15.85
C ASP A 145 11.65 -21.38 -14.41
N ALA A 146 12.74 -21.93 -13.86
CA ALA A 146 12.78 -22.40 -12.48
C ALA A 146 12.57 -21.25 -11.47
N GLN A 147 13.13 -20.07 -11.75
CA GLN A 147 12.97 -18.88 -10.91
C GLN A 147 11.55 -18.29 -10.97
N LEU A 148 10.80 -18.54 -12.05
CA LEU A 148 9.41 -18.09 -12.18
C LEU A 148 8.41 -18.90 -11.34
N LEU A 149 8.73 -20.16 -11.03
CA LEU A 149 7.82 -21.05 -10.28
C LEU A 149 7.52 -20.52 -8.88
N SER A 150 8.52 -19.97 -8.18
CA SER A 150 8.36 -19.49 -6.81
C SER A 150 7.43 -18.25 -6.72
N PRO A 151 7.57 -17.20 -7.55
CA PRO A 151 6.60 -16.13 -7.66
C PRO A 151 5.17 -16.59 -7.95
N PHE A 152 4.98 -17.59 -8.81
CA PHE A 152 3.65 -18.13 -9.09
C PHE A 152 3.05 -18.86 -7.86
N ARG A 153 3.85 -19.61 -7.10
CA ARG A 153 3.42 -20.17 -5.81
C ARG A 153 3.00 -19.08 -4.85
N MET A 154 3.82 -18.03 -4.74
CA MET A 154 3.54 -16.89 -3.86
C MET A 154 2.23 -16.20 -4.24
N TYR A 155 1.96 -16.02 -5.53
CA TYR A 155 0.71 -15.44 -6.01
C TYR A 155 -0.51 -16.28 -5.60
N VAL A 156 -0.48 -17.59 -5.85
CA VAL A 156 -1.58 -18.49 -5.46
C VAL A 156 -1.77 -18.52 -3.94
N ALA A 157 -0.68 -18.60 -3.18
CA ALA A 157 -0.71 -18.57 -1.72
C ALA A 157 -1.31 -17.27 -1.18
N ALA A 158 -0.92 -16.12 -1.73
CA ALA A 158 -1.46 -14.82 -1.35
C ALA A 158 -2.97 -14.71 -1.63
N LEU A 159 -3.43 -15.24 -2.77
CA LEU A 159 -4.86 -15.28 -3.09
C LEU A 159 -5.66 -16.17 -2.15
N ARG A 160 -5.13 -17.34 -1.76
CA ARG A 160 -5.76 -18.23 -0.78
C ARG A 160 -5.90 -17.56 0.58
N ILE A 161 -4.82 -16.92 1.05
CA ILE A 161 -4.86 -16.15 2.31
C ILE A 161 -5.92 -15.04 2.21
N ALA A 162 -5.95 -14.29 1.10
CA ALA A 162 -6.94 -13.24 0.90
C ALA A 162 -8.38 -13.78 0.88
N ASP A 163 -8.64 -14.91 0.24
CA ASP A 163 -9.95 -15.56 0.22
C ASP A 163 -10.37 -16.07 1.61
N ASP A 164 -9.45 -16.65 2.38
CA ASP A 164 -9.72 -17.09 3.75
C ASP A 164 -10.07 -15.91 4.69
N PHE A 165 -9.38 -14.78 4.55
CA PHE A 165 -9.76 -13.54 5.24
C PHE A 165 -11.12 -13.01 4.75
N GLY A 166 -11.38 -13.04 3.44
CA GLY A 166 -12.66 -12.64 2.86
C GLY A 166 -13.84 -13.50 3.32
N ARG A 167 -13.61 -14.78 3.60
CA ARG A 167 -14.61 -15.70 4.17
C ARG A 167 -14.84 -15.48 5.67
N SER A 168 -13.81 -15.15 6.44
CA SER A 168 -13.95 -14.89 7.88
C SER A 168 -14.61 -13.55 8.22
N CYS A 169 -14.58 -12.58 7.30
CA CYS A 169 -15.19 -11.26 7.47
C CYS A 169 -16.64 -11.13 6.96
N ARG A 170 -17.18 -12.12 6.23
CA ARG A 170 -18.61 -12.15 5.86
C ARG A 170 -19.41 -12.84 6.98
N ALA A 171 -19.75 -12.08 8.01
CA ALA A 171 -20.69 -12.49 9.07
C ALA A 171 -21.91 -11.55 9.10
#